data_AF-A0A9E0DXN9-F1
#
_entry.id   AF-A0A9E0DXN9-F1
#
_cell.length_a   1.000
_cell.length_b   1.000
_cell.length_c   1.000
_cell.angle_alpha   90.00
_cell.angle_beta   90.00
_cell.angle_gamma   90.00
#
_symmetry.space_group_name_H-M   'P 1'
#
loop_
_entity.id
_entity.type
_entity.pdbx_description
1 polymer ?
#
loop_
_entity_poly.entity_id
_entity_poly.type
_entity_poly.pdbx_seq_one_letter_code
_entity_poly.pdbx_strand_id
1 'polypeptide(L)'
;TTAVQKIAEKPLAMVKPQIAETLKNQKRAALLADFVAKVEDSIANGTTFDEAVKENGLATENTPPLLATGQNIDDTAYKPSADVMPLLKPAFAMEADDDAQFVPIAQGARYALVRVGDIVAAAPPPLAKVKPIVAQHYLLNEGAAKARALAQKIQGEVAKGVALEQALAQAGVLLPPVQRVGGRRADLLRQDQRVPAHISILFAMAPGSVKLMPIPNDQGSFIIQLDDIQQGDAAKVPGLVDRVRADLSGLAGTEYASQFARAVERDLGVKRNPATVDHVTRALRDANGGNPAQP
;
A
#
# COMPACT_ATOMS: atom_id res chain seq x y z
N THR A 1 -29.49 -38.29 -40.79
CA THR A 1 -28.13 -37.73 -40.71
C THR A 1 -27.60 -37.96 -39.31
N THR A 2 -26.91 -39.08 -39.08
CA THR A 2 -26.27 -39.35 -37.78
C THR A 2 -24.93 -39.99 -38.10
N ALA A 3 -23.87 -39.18 -38.11
CA ALA A 3 -22.52 -39.65 -38.33
C ALA A 3 -22.10 -40.48 -37.11
N VAL A 4 -21.96 -41.79 -37.30
CA VAL A 4 -21.39 -42.70 -36.31
C VAL A 4 -19.88 -42.43 -36.26
N GLN A 5 -19.42 -41.76 -35.21
CA GLN A 5 -17.99 -41.62 -34.95
C GLN A 5 -17.42 -42.99 -34.55
N LYS A 6 -16.74 -43.66 -35.48
CA LYS A 6 -15.91 -44.83 -35.17
C LYS A 6 -14.65 -44.35 -34.46
N ILE A 7 -14.58 -44.56 -33.15
CA ILE A 7 -13.35 -44.39 -32.38
C ILE A 7 -12.46 -45.60 -32.67
N ALA A 8 -11.24 -45.37 -33.14
CA ALA A 8 -10.28 -46.43 -33.44
C ALA A 8 -9.97 -47.26 -32.18
N GLU A 9 -10.03 -48.59 -32.33
CA GLU A 9 -9.81 -49.55 -31.24
C GLU A 9 -8.36 -49.46 -30.76
N LYS A 10 -8.14 -49.10 -29.49
CA LYS A 10 -6.81 -49.15 -28.87
C LYS A 10 -6.49 -50.59 -28.46
N PRO A 11 -5.34 -51.16 -28.85
CA PRO A 11 -4.97 -52.53 -28.47
C PRO A 11 -4.91 -52.69 -26.95
N LEU A 12 -5.44 -53.80 -26.42
CA LEU A 12 -5.48 -54.10 -24.99
C LEU A 12 -4.09 -53.98 -24.32
N ALA A 13 -3.02 -54.35 -25.03
CA ALA A 13 -1.65 -54.22 -24.56
C ALA A 13 -1.22 -52.76 -24.29
N MET A 14 -1.77 -51.78 -25.02
CA MET A 14 -1.49 -50.36 -24.80
C MET A 14 -2.29 -49.75 -23.64
N VAL A 15 -3.47 -50.30 -23.30
CA VAL A 15 -4.34 -49.75 -22.25
C VAL A 15 -4.20 -50.47 -20.90
N LYS A 16 -3.67 -51.70 -20.86
CA LYS A 16 -3.36 -52.43 -19.61
C LYS A 16 -2.60 -51.62 -18.55
N PRO A 17 -1.49 -50.92 -18.86
CA PRO A 17 -0.78 -50.13 -17.85
C PRO A 17 -1.64 -48.96 -17.33
N GLN A 18 -2.46 -48.34 -18.19
CA GLN A 18 -3.38 -47.27 -17.80
C GLN A 18 -4.49 -47.78 -16.87
N ILE A 19 -5.05 -48.98 -17.15
CA ILE A 19 -6.07 -49.62 -16.30
C ILE A 19 -5.47 -50.02 -14.96
N ALA A 20 -4.27 -50.60 -14.95
CA ALA A 20 -3.58 -50.98 -13.71
C ALA A 20 -3.34 -49.76 -12.81
N GLU A 21 -2.87 -48.65 -13.37
CA GLU A 21 -2.66 -47.41 -12.61
C GLU A 21 -3.99 -46.81 -12.11
N THR A 22 -5.03 -46.84 -12.93
CA THR A 22 -6.38 -46.38 -12.53
C THR A 22 -6.92 -47.21 -11.37
N LEU A 23 -6.86 -48.54 -11.46
CA LEU A 23 -7.30 -49.45 -10.40
C LEU A 23 -6.47 -49.28 -9.13
N LYS A 24 -5.16 -49.04 -9.26
CA LYS A 24 -4.27 -48.80 -8.11
C LYS A 24 -4.66 -47.53 -7.39
N ASN A 25 -4.94 -46.44 -8.11
CA ASN A 25 -5.38 -45.18 -7.53
C ASN A 25 -6.78 -45.30 -6.90
N GLN A 26 -7.71 -46.01 -7.54
CA GLN A 26 -9.04 -46.29 -6.98
C GLN A 26 -8.94 -47.11 -5.68
N LYS A 27 -8.16 -48.19 -5.66
CA LYS A 27 -7.99 -49.01 -4.45
C LYS A 27 -7.28 -48.25 -3.33
N ARG A 28 -6.29 -47.41 -3.65
CA ARG A 28 -5.64 -46.53 -2.66
C ARG A 28 -6.63 -45.54 -2.04
N ALA A 29 -7.43 -44.88 -2.87
CA ALA A 29 -8.44 -43.95 -2.38
C ALA A 29 -9.49 -44.65 -1.51
N ALA A 30 -9.92 -45.86 -1.89
CA ALA A 30 -10.85 -46.66 -1.09
C ALA A 30 -10.25 -47.05 0.28
N LEU A 31 -9.03 -47.60 0.29
CA LEU A 31 -8.35 -47.95 1.54
C LEU A 31 -8.11 -46.74 2.44
N LEU A 32 -7.82 -45.58 1.86
CA LEU A 32 -7.64 -44.34 2.60
C LEU A 32 -8.97 -43.86 3.21
N ALA A 33 -10.07 -43.95 2.45
CA ALA A 33 -11.40 -43.61 2.97
C ALA A 33 -11.83 -44.55 4.09
N ASP A 34 -11.61 -45.87 3.93
CA ASP A 34 -11.90 -46.87 4.98
C ASP A 34 -11.08 -46.62 6.25
N PHE A 35 -9.81 -46.23 6.09
CA PHE A 35 -8.94 -45.86 7.21
C PHE A 35 -9.43 -44.60 7.92
N VAL A 36 -9.76 -43.54 7.18
CA VAL A 36 -10.31 -42.29 7.74
C VAL A 36 -11.59 -42.59 8.51
N ALA A 37 -12.55 -43.29 7.90
CA ALA A 37 -13.82 -43.64 8.54
C ALA A 37 -13.61 -44.43 9.84
N LYS A 38 -12.69 -45.41 9.84
CA LYS A 38 -12.37 -46.19 11.04
C LYS A 38 -11.83 -45.31 12.17
N VAL A 39 -10.95 -44.37 11.87
CA VAL A 39 -10.37 -43.49 12.89
C VAL A 39 -11.39 -42.45 13.38
N GLU A 40 -12.22 -41.91 12.48
CA GLU A 40 -13.35 -41.03 12.85
C GLU A 40 -14.34 -41.75 13.76
N ASP A 41 -14.69 -43.00 13.47
CA ASP A 41 -15.54 -43.82 14.34
C ASP A 41 -14.90 -44.04 15.72
N SER A 42 -13.59 -44.28 15.78
CA SER A 42 -12.88 -44.41 17.07
C SER A 42 -12.93 -43.11 17.88
N ILE A 43 -12.71 -41.96 17.24
CA ILE A 43 -12.78 -40.64 17.90
C ILE A 43 -14.21 -40.37 18.38
N ALA A 44 -15.22 -40.63 17.56
CA ALA A 44 -16.63 -40.49 17.93
C ALA A 44 -17.04 -41.41 19.10
N ASN A 45 -16.33 -42.53 19.30
CA ASN A 45 -16.50 -43.44 20.43
C ASN A 45 -15.65 -43.07 21.67
N GLY A 46 -14.95 -41.92 21.64
CA GLY A 46 -14.23 -41.36 22.78
C GLY A 46 -12.72 -41.57 22.77
N THR A 47 -12.11 -42.07 21.69
CA THR A 47 -10.64 -42.13 21.55
C THR A 47 -10.08 -40.71 21.44
N THR A 48 -9.05 -40.40 22.23
CA THR A 48 -8.42 -39.08 22.19
C THR A 48 -7.51 -38.91 20.96
N PHE A 49 -7.18 -37.66 20.59
CA PHE A 49 -6.27 -37.38 19.48
C PHE A 49 -4.91 -38.08 19.63
N ASP A 50 -4.30 -38.01 20.82
CA ASP A 50 -2.98 -38.59 21.07
C ASP A 50 -3.00 -40.12 20.96
N GLU A 51 -4.10 -40.76 21.39
CA GLU A 51 -4.31 -42.19 21.23
C GLU A 51 -4.48 -42.56 19.75
N ALA A 52 -5.35 -41.84 19.02
CA ALA A 52 -5.57 -42.06 17.59
C ALA A 52 -4.28 -41.90 16.76
N VAL A 53 -3.45 -40.91 17.08
CA VAL A 53 -2.15 -40.70 16.44
C VAL A 53 -1.20 -41.87 16.73
N LYS A 54 -1.11 -42.29 17.99
CA LYS A 54 -0.19 -43.36 18.42
C LYS A 54 -0.59 -44.73 17.88
N GLU A 55 -1.87 -45.09 17.95
CA GLU A 55 -2.39 -46.38 17.49
C GLU A 55 -2.24 -46.58 15.98
N ASN A 56 -2.31 -45.48 15.23
CA ASN A 56 -2.23 -45.51 13.78
C ASN A 56 -0.85 -45.08 13.23
N GLY A 57 0.13 -44.83 14.11
CA GLY A 57 1.50 -44.48 13.73
C GLY A 57 1.60 -43.17 12.93
N LEU A 58 0.73 -42.20 13.21
CA LEU A 58 0.71 -40.90 12.53
C LEU A 58 1.82 -39.99 13.06
N ALA A 59 2.33 -39.10 12.22
CA ALA A 59 3.29 -38.07 12.63
C ALA A 59 2.57 -36.83 13.16
N THR A 60 3.01 -36.33 14.31
CA THR A 60 2.45 -35.12 14.94
C THR A 60 3.27 -33.88 14.60
N GLU A 61 2.61 -32.82 14.15
CA GLU A 61 3.19 -31.49 13.95
C GLU A 61 2.38 -30.51 14.82
N ASN A 62 3.07 -29.76 15.70
CA ASN A 62 2.42 -28.74 16.53
C ASN A 62 2.77 -27.35 15.99
N THR A 63 1.75 -26.57 15.65
CA THR A 63 1.93 -25.20 15.19
C THR A 63 1.96 -24.23 16.38
N PRO A 64 2.74 -23.14 16.33
CA PRO A 64 2.56 -22.05 17.29
C PRO A 64 1.18 -21.37 17.07
N PRO A 65 0.76 -20.43 17.92
CA PRO A 65 -0.46 -19.66 17.67
C PRO A 65 -0.39 -18.94 16.32
N LEU A 66 -1.28 -19.32 15.40
CA LEU A 66 -1.37 -18.73 14.07
C LEU A 66 -2.63 -17.88 13.96
N LEU A 67 -2.60 -16.92 13.04
CA LEU A 67 -3.79 -16.27 12.49
C LEU A 67 -4.42 -17.15 11.41
N ALA A 68 -5.65 -16.83 11.00
CA ALA A 68 -6.32 -17.51 9.88
C ALA A 68 -5.54 -17.40 8.55
N THR A 69 -4.64 -16.42 8.46
CA THR A 69 -3.70 -16.23 7.34
C THR A 69 -2.45 -17.10 7.43
N GLY A 70 -2.26 -17.84 8.53
CA GLY A 70 -1.08 -18.67 8.80
C GLY A 70 0.09 -17.90 9.42
N GLN A 71 -0.06 -16.60 9.69
CA GLN A 71 1.00 -15.79 10.30
C GLN A 71 1.01 -15.93 11.82
N ASN A 72 2.19 -15.96 12.42
CA ASN A 72 2.38 -15.85 13.86
C ASN A 72 2.64 -14.37 14.23
N ILE A 73 1.97 -13.88 15.26
CA ILE A 73 2.08 -12.48 15.72
C ILE A 73 3.41 -12.23 16.44
N ASP A 74 3.88 -13.20 17.23
CA ASP A 74 5.14 -13.06 17.99
C ASP A 74 6.37 -13.40 17.13
N ASP A 75 6.21 -14.18 16.05
CA ASP A 75 7.27 -14.52 15.10
C ASP A 75 6.84 -14.29 13.64
N THR A 76 7.18 -13.12 13.11
CA THR A 76 6.90 -12.75 11.71
C THR A 76 7.69 -13.56 10.68
N ALA A 77 8.74 -14.29 11.09
CA ALA A 77 9.52 -15.14 10.18
C ALA A 77 8.93 -16.55 10.05
N TYR A 78 8.07 -16.97 10.98
CA TYR A 78 7.40 -18.26 10.92
C TYR A 78 6.53 -18.37 9.66
N LYS A 79 6.69 -19.47 8.93
CA LYS A 79 5.87 -19.83 7.78
C LYS A 79 5.32 -21.24 7.98
N PRO A 80 3.99 -21.43 7.94
CA PRO A 80 3.40 -22.76 7.98
C PRO A 80 3.93 -23.64 6.85
N SER A 81 4.01 -24.94 7.11
CA SER A 81 4.32 -25.91 6.07
C SER A 81 3.22 -25.95 5.00
N ALA A 82 3.55 -26.47 3.81
CA ALA A 82 2.57 -26.62 2.73
C ALA A 82 1.38 -27.53 3.14
N ASP A 83 1.60 -28.44 4.10
CA ASP A 83 0.59 -29.35 4.62
C ASP A 83 -0.34 -28.65 5.63
N VAL A 84 0.13 -27.64 6.37
CA VAL A 84 -0.67 -26.88 7.35
C VAL A 84 -1.60 -25.85 6.69
N MET A 85 -1.14 -25.20 5.62
CA MET A 85 -1.92 -24.16 4.92
C MET A 85 -3.37 -24.54 4.57
N PRO A 86 -3.67 -25.72 3.98
CA PRO A 86 -5.05 -26.10 3.68
C PRO A 86 -5.88 -26.41 4.94
N LEU A 87 -5.24 -26.66 6.07
CA LEU A 87 -5.88 -26.99 7.35
C LEU A 87 -6.35 -25.75 8.10
N LEU A 88 -5.75 -24.57 7.82
CA LEU A 88 -6.05 -23.34 8.55
C LEU A 88 -7.54 -22.99 8.50
N LYS A 89 -8.14 -22.98 7.30
CA LYS A 89 -9.55 -22.60 7.15
C LYS A 89 -10.51 -23.51 7.96
N PRO A 90 -10.46 -24.85 7.83
CA PRO A 90 -11.29 -25.72 8.65
C PRO A 90 -10.93 -25.67 10.14
N ALA A 91 -9.64 -25.59 10.50
CA ALA A 91 -9.23 -25.47 11.90
C ALA A 91 -9.78 -24.21 12.58
N PHE A 92 -9.86 -23.08 11.85
CA PHE A 92 -10.47 -21.85 12.35
C PHE A 92 -12.01 -21.87 12.39
N ALA A 93 -12.64 -22.88 11.78
CA ALA A 93 -14.08 -23.10 11.87
C ALA A 93 -14.45 -24.07 13.01
N MET A 94 -13.46 -24.73 13.62
CA MET A 94 -13.64 -25.62 14.77
C MET A 94 -13.65 -24.81 16.08
N GLU A 95 -14.44 -25.27 17.04
CA GLU A 95 -14.43 -24.76 18.42
C GLU A 95 -13.36 -25.49 19.27
N ALA A 96 -13.05 -24.94 20.46
CA ALA A 96 -12.01 -25.51 21.33
C ALA A 96 -12.36 -26.93 21.82
N ASP A 97 -13.65 -27.21 21.96
CA ASP A 97 -14.19 -28.48 22.45
C ASP A 97 -14.59 -29.43 21.31
N ASP A 98 -14.33 -29.06 20.05
CA ASP A 98 -14.60 -29.94 18.91
C ASP A 98 -13.62 -31.13 18.89
N ASP A 99 -14.15 -32.30 18.54
CA ASP A 99 -13.37 -33.51 18.32
C ASP A 99 -12.37 -33.32 17.16
N ALA A 100 -11.30 -34.12 17.15
CA ALA A 100 -10.34 -34.12 16.06
C ALA A 100 -10.98 -34.62 14.75
N GLN A 101 -10.70 -33.94 13.64
CA GLN A 101 -11.34 -34.22 12.34
C GLN A 101 -10.31 -34.39 11.23
N PHE A 102 -10.62 -35.23 10.24
CA PHE A 102 -9.79 -35.33 9.05
C PHE A 102 -10.09 -34.21 8.05
N VAL A 103 -9.04 -33.55 7.62
CA VAL A 103 -9.10 -32.52 6.59
C VAL A 103 -8.27 -32.98 5.38
N PRO A 104 -8.82 -32.92 4.15
CA PRO A 104 -8.08 -33.27 2.95
C PRO A 104 -7.03 -32.19 2.64
N ILE A 105 -5.75 -32.57 2.64
CA ILE A 105 -4.66 -31.75 2.07
C ILE A 105 -4.72 -31.84 0.54
N ALA A 106 -4.90 -33.05 0.03
CA ALA A 106 -5.09 -33.34 -1.39
C ALA A 106 -6.19 -34.40 -1.52
N GLN A 107 -7.29 -34.04 -2.18
CA GLN A 107 -8.48 -34.90 -2.28
C GLN A 107 -8.13 -36.29 -2.81
N GLY A 108 -8.56 -37.33 -2.08
CA GLY A 108 -8.35 -38.74 -2.45
C GLY A 108 -6.90 -39.24 -2.37
N ALA A 109 -5.97 -38.41 -1.89
CA ALA A 109 -4.55 -38.75 -1.84
C ALA A 109 -3.92 -38.53 -0.45
N ARG A 110 -4.31 -37.46 0.26
CA ARG A 110 -3.68 -37.09 1.53
C ARG A 110 -4.64 -36.33 2.45
N TYR A 111 -4.70 -36.79 3.70
CA TYR A 111 -5.50 -36.19 4.76
C TYR A 111 -4.60 -35.90 5.97
N ALA A 112 -4.96 -34.91 6.76
CA ALA A 112 -4.40 -34.67 8.07
C ALA A 112 -5.51 -34.76 9.11
N LEU A 113 -5.20 -35.37 10.25
CA LEU A 113 -6.03 -35.31 11.44
C LEU A 113 -5.70 -34.02 12.18
N VAL A 114 -6.69 -33.16 12.40
CA VAL A 114 -6.52 -31.83 12.99
C VAL A 114 -7.30 -31.75 14.28
N ARG A 115 -6.66 -31.19 15.32
CA ARG A 115 -7.30 -30.79 16.58
C ARG A 115 -6.94 -29.34 16.88
N VAL A 116 -7.90 -28.55 17.34
CA VAL A 116 -7.60 -27.22 17.88
C VAL A 116 -7.01 -27.39 19.28
N GLY A 117 -5.78 -26.90 19.46
CA GLY A 117 -5.07 -26.95 20.75
C GLY A 117 -5.59 -25.89 21.71
N ASP A 118 -5.17 -24.65 21.49
CA ASP A 118 -5.53 -23.48 22.29
C ASP A 118 -6.13 -22.38 21.38
N ILE A 119 -7.18 -21.71 21.85
CA ILE A 119 -7.73 -20.52 21.21
C ILE A 119 -7.28 -19.29 22.01
N VAL A 120 -6.40 -18.48 21.42
CA VAL A 120 -5.97 -17.20 22.01
C VAL A 120 -6.90 -16.10 21.54
N ALA A 121 -7.69 -15.55 22.45
CA ALA A 121 -8.56 -14.42 22.14
C ALA A 121 -7.75 -13.18 21.71
N ALA A 122 -8.34 -12.35 20.85
CA ALA A 122 -7.74 -11.08 20.46
C ALA A 122 -7.59 -10.17 21.70
N ALA A 123 -6.35 -9.99 22.15
CA ALA A 123 -6.01 -9.14 23.28
C ALA A 123 -5.20 -7.93 22.79
N PRO A 124 -5.43 -6.72 23.35
CA PRO A 124 -4.53 -5.61 23.15
C PRO A 124 -3.10 -5.99 23.55
N PRO A 125 -2.07 -5.51 22.83
CA PRO A 125 -0.68 -5.76 23.21
C PRO A 125 -0.43 -5.34 24.67
N PRO A 126 0.26 -6.16 25.49
CA PRO A 126 0.58 -5.80 26.86
C PRO A 126 1.28 -4.45 26.93
N LEU A 127 0.90 -3.62 27.91
CA LEU A 127 1.48 -2.27 28.09
C LEU A 127 3.02 -2.32 28.16
N ALA A 128 3.59 -3.38 28.76
CA ALA A 128 5.03 -3.58 28.82
C ALA A 128 5.71 -3.70 27.44
N LYS A 129 5.05 -4.32 26.44
CA LYS A 129 5.56 -4.44 25.07
C LYS A 129 5.52 -3.09 24.32
N VAL A 130 4.52 -2.25 24.60
CA VAL A 130 4.31 -0.96 23.89
C VAL A 130 4.90 0.26 24.58
N LYS A 131 5.18 0.19 25.89
CA LYS A 131 5.84 1.25 26.67
C LYS A 131 7.08 1.86 26.00
N PRO A 132 8.06 1.09 25.49
CA PRO A 132 9.24 1.67 24.86
C PRO A 132 8.89 2.49 23.61
N ILE A 133 7.95 2.00 22.80
CA ILE A 133 7.48 2.69 21.59
C ILE A 133 6.75 3.99 22.00
N VAL A 134 5.83 3.91 22.96
CA VAL A 134 5.08 5.08 23.45
C VAL A 134 6.01 6.13 24.06
N ALA A 135 7.00 5.70 24.86
CA ALA A 135 7.98 6.61 25.47
C ALA A 135 8.82 7.32 24.40
N GLN A 136 9.26 6.60 23.36
CA GLN A 136 9.99 7.19 22.24
C GLN A 136 9.14 8.23 21.50
N HIS A 137 7.90 7.91 21.15
CA HIS A 137 6.99 8.85 20.49
C HIS A 137 6.65 10.05 21.36
N TYR A 138 6.50 9.86 22.68
CA TYR A 138 6.29 10.94 23.62
C TYR A 138 7.47 11.91 23.65
N LEU A 139 8.70 11.39 23.75
CA LEU A 139 9.91 12.21 23.73
C LEU A 139 10.08 12.98 22.41
N LEU A 140 9.76 12.37 21.27
CA LEU A 140 9.78 13.03 19.97
C LEU A 140 8.76 14.17 19.91
N ASN A 141 7.53 13.95 20.38
CA ASN A 141 6.49 14.97 20.40
C ASN A 141 6.87 16.15 21.32
N GLU A 142 7.35 15.86 22.53
CA GLU A 142 7.85 16.88 23.46
C GLU A 142 9.03 17.67 22.84
N GLY A 143 9.94 16.99 22.15
CA GLY A 143 11.03 17.61 21.41
C GLY A 143 10.54 18.52 20.30
N ALA A 144 9.56 18.06 19.51
CA ALA A 144 8.98 18.82 18.41
C ALA A 144 8.20 20.05 18.89
N ALA A 145 7.46 19.95 19.99
CA ALA A 145 6.78 21.08 20.62
C ALA A 145 7.78 22.16 21.04
N LYS A 146 8.89 21.77 21.70
CA LYS A 146 9.97 22.69 22.09
C LYS A 146 10.68 23.30 20.88
N ALA A 147 10.97 22.50 19.85
CA ALA A 147 11.59 22.96 18.62
C ALA A 147 10.70 23.99 17.89
N ARG A 148 9.38 23.76 17.85
CA ARG A 148 8.41 24.68 17.25
C ARG A 148 8.34 26.00 18.01
N ALA A 149 8.31 25.96 19.34
CA ALA A 149 8.31 27.17 20.17
C ALA A 149 9.60 27.99 19.97
N LEU A 150 10.76 27.33 19.89
CA LEU A 150 12.03 27.98 19.61
C LEU A 150 12.05 28.60 18.21
N ALA A 151 11.56 27.87 17.20
CA ALA A 151 11.49 28.37 15.83
C ALA A 151 10.56 29.60 15.72
N GLN A 152 9.43 29.61 16.44
CA GLN A 152 8.54 30.77 16.55
C GLN A 152 9.20 31.98 17.22
N LYS A 153 10.00 31.74 18.26
CA LYS A 153 10.79 32.80 18.90
C LYS A 153 11.79 33.41 17.91
N ILE A 154 12.56 32.58 17.21
CA ILE A 154 13.52 33.04 16.20
C ILE A 154 12.81 33.80 15.07
N GLN A 155 11.69 33.26 14.55
CA GLN A 155 10.88 33.95 13.55
C GLN A 155 10.47 35.35 14.02
N GLY A 156 10.02 35.48 15.28
CA GLY A 156 9.63 36.74 15.87
C GLY A 156 10.78 37.73 16.05
N GLU A 157 11.99 37.26 16.37
CA GLU A 157 13.20 38.11 16.47
C GLU A 157 13.65 38.62 15.10
N VAL A 158 13.68 37.73 14.10
CA VAL A 158 14.07 38.12 12.74
C VAL A 158 13.04 39.04 12.10
N ALA A 159 11.74 38.82 12.36
CA ALA A 159 10.68 39.74 11.93
C ALA A 159 10.80 41.14 12.55
N LYS A 160 11.49 41.28 13.69
CA LYS A 160 11.79 42.58 14.33
C LYS A 160 13.09 43.22 13.80
N GLY A 161 13.77 42.58 12.85
CA GLY A 161 14.99 43.09 12.21
C GLY A 161 16.30 42.55 12.78
N VAL A 162 16.26 41.55 13.68
CA VAL A 162 17.48 40.84 14.10
C VAL A 162 17.99 39.98 12.94
N ALA A 163 19.30 39.96 12.68
CA ALA A 163 19.87 39.08 11.65
C ALA A 163 19.62 37.60 12.00
N LEU A 164 19.26 36.76 11.01
CA LEU A 164 18.93 35.34 11.24
C LEU A 164 20.09 34.58 11.88
N GLU A 165 21.32 34.82 11.45
CA GLU A 165 22.52 34.25 12.04
C GLU A 165 22.65 34.60 13.53
N GLN A 166 22.31 35.84 13.90
CA GLN A 166 22.37 36.32 15.28
C GLN A 166 21.24 35.70 16.13
N ALA A 167 20.02 35.62 15.60
CA ALA A 167 18.89 34.99 16.29
C ALA A 167 19.13 33.48 16.52
N LEU A 168 19.75 32.80 15.55
CA LEU A 168 20.17 31.40 15.72
C LEU A 168 21.28 31.24 16.77
N ALA A 169 22.27 32.12 16.79
CA ALA A 169 23.32 32.08 17.82
C ALA A 169 22.77 32.32 19.24
N GLN A 170 21.72 33.14 19.38
CA GLN A 170 21.05 33.42 20.65
C GLN A 170 20.10 32.29 21.10
N ALA A 171 19.80 31.33 20.23
CA ALA A 171 18.89 30.23 20.54
C ALA A 171 19.44 29.27 21.61
N GLY A 172 20.77 29.26 21.85
CA GLY A 172 21.40 28.46 22.90
C GLY A 172 21.41 26.95 22.65
N VAL A 173 21.11 26.52 21.42
CA VAL A 173 21.11 25.11 20.98
C VAL A 173 22.02 24.98 19.76
N LEU A 174 22.68 23.83 19.61
CA LEU A 174 23.46 23.52 18.42
C LEU A 174 22.50 23.40 17.21
N LEU A 175 22.51 24.41 16.35
CA LEU A 175 21.74 24.46 15.12
C LEU A 175 22.68 24.45 13.91
N PRO A 176 22.27 23.84 12.78
CA PRO A 176 23.01 23.95 11.53
C PRO A 176 23.21 25.43 11.14
N PRO A 177 24.33 25.77 10.49
CA PRO A 177 24.57 27.13 10.03
C PRO A 177 23.54 27.55 8.97
N VAL A 178 23.31 28.86 8.85
CA VAL A 178 22.43 29.43 7.83
C VAL A 178 22.95 29.06 6.44
N GLN A 179 22.06 28.46 5.63
CA GLN A 179 22.35 28.16 4.24
C GLN A 179 21.78 29.26 3.36
N ARG A 180 22.66 29.97 2.65
CA ARG A 180 22.24 30.99 1.68
C ARG A 180 21.98 30.32 0.34
N VAL A 181 20.78 30.54 -0.18
CA VAL A 181 20.35 30.04 -1.50
C VAL A 181 19.94 31.21 -2.36
N GLY A 182 20.35 31.19 -3.62
CA GLY A 182 20.00 32.21 -4.61
C GLY A 182 19.83 31.56 -5.99
N GLY A 183 18.96 32.12 -6.82
CA GLY A 183 18.72 31.62 -8.16
C GLY A 183 17.48 32.21 -8.81
N ARG A 184 17.37 32.09 -10.14
CA ARG A 184 16.17 32.52 -10.86
C ARG A 184 15.14 31.39 -10.85
N ARG A 185 13.85 31.76 -10.80
CA ARG A 185 12.75 30.78 -10.90
C ARG A 185 12.87 29.91 -12.17
N ALA A 186 13.31 30.51 -13.28
CA ALA A 186 13.55 29.81 -14.54
C ALA A 186 14.68 28.78 -14.47
N ASP A 187 15.66 28.93 -13.58
CA ASP A 187 16.77 27.99 -13.45
C ASP A 187 16.34 26.75 -12.67
N LEU A 188 15.49 26.94 -11.66
CA LEU A 188 14.95 25.88 -10.82
C LEU A 188 13.90 25.02 -11.54
N LEU A 189 13.19 25.60 -12.52
CA LEU A 189 12.19 24.88 -13.33
C LEU A 189 12.80 24.14 -14.53
N ARG A 190 14.05 24.42 -14.91
CA ARG A 190 14.70 23.81 -16.08
C ARG A 190 15.21 22.38 -15.87
N GLN A 191 15.27 21.90 -14.64
CA GLN A 191 15.88 20.61 -14.31
C GLN A 191 14.90 19.42 -14.32
N ASP A 192 13.63 19.61 -14.68
CA ASP A 192 12.54 18.60 -14.57
C ASP A 192 12.40 17.95 -13.17
N GLN A 193 13.18 18.40 -12.18
CA GLN A 193 13.11 17.99 -10.79
C GLN A 193 12.17 18.92 -10.03
N ARG A 194 11.32 18.32 -9.21
CA ARG A 194 10.43 19.06 -8.31
C ARG A 194 11.28 19.86 -7.32
N VAL A 195 11.24 21.18 -7.44
CA VAL A 195 11.94 22.11 -6.54
C VAL A 195 11.53 21.81 -5.09
N PRO A 196 12.49 21.65 -4.16
CA PRO A 196 12.17 21.43 -2.75
C PRO A 196 11.27 22.54 -2.19
N ALA A 197 10.28 22.16 -1.38
CA ALA A 197 9.25 23.09 -0.90
C ALA A 197 9.84 24.31 -0.16
N HIS A 198 10.88 24.08 0.66
CA HIS A 198 11.58 25.12 1.43
C HIS A 198 12.29 26.16 0.55
N ILE A 199 12.63 25.82 -0.70
CA ILE A 199 13.18 26.77 -1.69
C ILE A 199 12.03 27.46 -2.44
N SER A 200 11.01 26.69 -2.85
CA SER A 200 9.91 27.24 -3.64
C SER A 200 9.13 28.36 -2.92
N ILE A 201 9.02 28.30 -1.59
CA ILE A 201 8.27 29.27 -0.80
C ILE A 201 8.91 30.67 -0.84
N LEU A 202 10.24 30.77 -1.03
CA LEU A 202 10.97 32.04 -1.16
C LEU A 202 10.40 32.90 -2.29
N PHE A 203 9.95 32.27 -3.37
CA PHE A 203 9.37 32.95 -4.54
C PHE A 203 7.95 33.50 -4.31
N ALA A 204 7.33 33.15 -3.18
CA ALA A 204 6.00 33.61 -2.76
C ALA A 204 6.06 34.43 -1.46
N MET A 205 7.25 34.88 -1.07
CA MET A 205 7.52 35.68 0.12
C MET A 205 7.81 37.13 -0.25
N ALA A 206 7.56 38.06 0.68
CA ALA A 206 7.97 39.45 0.53
C ALA A 206 9.44 39.62 0.98
N PRO A 207 10.20 40.57 0.41
CA PRO A 207 11.56 40.87 0.87
C PRO A 207 11.59 41.13 2.38
N GLY A 208 12.59 40.58 3.07
CA GLY A 208 12.75 40.65 4.53
C GLY A 208 11.77 39.79 5.34
N SER A 209 10.78 39.14 4.72
CA SER A 209 9.83 38.30 5.44
C SER A 209 10.41 36.95 5.84
N VAL A 210 9.93 36.40 6.95
CA VAL A 210 10.36 35.10 7.50
C VAL A 210 9.17 34.17 7.65
N LYS A 211 9.32 32.93 7.19
CA LYS A 211 8.31 31.88 7.32
C LYS A 211 8.88 30.64 8.00
N LEU A 212 8.01 29.97 8.74
CA LEU A 212 8.25 28.66 9.32
C LEU A 212 7.62 27.58 8.45
N MET A 213 8.37 26.51 8.21
CA MET A 213 7.89 25.33 7.51
C MET A 213 8.19 24.08 8.33
N PRO A 214 7.19 23.31 8.78
CA PRO A 214 7.43 22.08 9.52
C PRO A 214 8.08 21.02 8.62
N ILE A 215 8.99 20.24 9.19
CA ILE A 215 9.54 19.04 8.56
C ILE A 215 8.62 17.86 8.91
N PRO A 216 8.27 16.99 7.95
CA PRO A 216 7.48 15.80 8.24
C PRO A 216 8.08 14.93 9.35
N ASN A 217 7.23 14.13 10.03
CA ASN A 217 7.62 13.19 11.09
C ASN A 217 8.26 13.86 12.32
N ASP A 218 7.81 15.06 12.69
CA ASP A 218 8.25 15.77 13.90
C ASP A 218 9.76 16.04 13.97
N GLN A 219 10.41 16.09 12.80
CA GLN A 219 11.87 16.27 12.68
C GLN A 219 12.32 17.74 12.79
N GLY A 220 11.43 18.64 13.20
CA GLY A 220 11.72 20.06 13.42
C GLY A 220 11.05 20.99 12.42
N SER A 221 11.65 22.16 12.20
CA SER A 221 11.10 23.20 11.32
C SER A 221 12.22 23.95 10.61
N PHE A 222 12.00 24.25 9.33
CA PHE A 222 12.80 25.22 8.60
C PHE A 222 12.38 26.64 8.97
N ILE A 223 13.37 27.48 9.22
CA ILE A 223 13.22 28.94 9.31
C ILE A 223 13.74 29.49 7.99
N ILE A 224 12.86 30.11 7.22
CA ILE A 224 13.15 30.55 5.85
C ILE A 224 12.97 32.05 5.81
N GLN A 225 14.03 32.79 5.50
CA GLN A 225 14.01 34.24 5.29
C GLN A 225 14.24 34.55 3.82
N LEU A 226 13.50 35.51 3.28
CA LEU A 226 13.81 36.08 1.97
C LEU A 226 14.65 37.35 2.16
N ASP A 227 15.94 37.29 1.82
CA ASP A 227 16.86 38.43 2.00
C ASP A 227 16.55 39.58 1.04
N ASP A 228 16.62 39.31 -0.26
CA ASP A 228 16.44 40.32 -1.31
C ASP A 228 15.84 39.73 -2.59
N ILE A 229 15.19 40.57 -3.38
CA ILE A 229 14.65 40.21 -4.71
C ILE A 229 15.35 41.06 -5.77
N GLN A 230 16.21 40.43 -6.56
CA GLN A 230 16.81 41.06 -7.72
C GLN A 230 15.86 41.00 -8.92
N GLN A 231 15.32 42.15 -9.34
CA GLN A 231 14.53 42.24 -10.57
C GLN A 231 15.44 42.03 -11.78
N GLY A 232 15.15 40.99 -12.56
CA GLY A 232 15.79 40.75 -13.84
C GLY A 232 15.26 41.71 -14.90
N ASP A 233 16.16 42.24 -15.72
CA ASP A 233 15.79 43.01 -16.91
C ASP A 233 15.51 42.05 -18.07
N ALA A 234 14.22 41.92 -18.43
CA ALA A 234 13.79 41.05 -19.52
C ALA A 234 14.36 41.47 -20.89
N ALA A 235 14.69 42.75 -21.08
CA ALA A 235 15.31 43.24 -22.32
C ALA A 235 16.75 42.71 -22.48
N LYS A 236 17.40 42.33 -21.39
CA LYS A 236 18.76 41.77 -21.38
C LYS A 236 18.79 40.24 -21.53
N VAL A 237 17.63 39.59 -21.70
CA VAL A 237 17.53 38.15 -21.93
C VAL A 237 17.18 37.91 -23.41
N PRO A 238 18.16 37.56 -24.28
CA PRO A 238 17.92 37.43 -25.71
C PRO A 238 16.82 36.42 -26.03
N GLY A 239 15.85 36.82 -26.84
CA GLY A 239 14.75 35.97 -27.30
C GLY A 239 13.65 35.65 -26.27
N LEU A 240 13.75 36.13 -25.02
CA LEU A 240 12.71 35.90 -24.02
C LEU A 240 11.39 36.60 -24.40
N VAL A 241 11.48 37.86 -24.82
CA VAL A 241 10.30 38.65 -25.22
C VAL A 241 9.64 38.05 -26.45
N ASP A 242 10.42 37.60 -27.43
CA ASP A 242 9.88 37.00 -28.65
C ASP A 242 9.22 35.64 -28.38
N ARG A 243 9.79 34.84 -27.47
CA ARG A 243 9.18 33.57 -27.02
C ARG A 243 7.85 33.82 -26.33
N VAL A 244 7.80 34.75 -25.37
CA VAL A 244 6.55 35.09 -24.66
C VAL A 244 5.51 35.65 -25.64
N ARG A 245 5.93 36.47 -26.62
CA ARG A 245 5.03 36.97 -27.66
C ARG A 245 4.46 35.83 -28.52
N ALA A 246 5.29 34.86 -28.91
CA ALA A 246 4.84 33.68 -29.67
C ALA A 246 3.84 32.84 -28.86
N ASP A 247 4.14 32.56 -27.58
CA ASP A 247 3.26 31.79 -26.69
C ASP A 247 1.91 32.48 -26.47
N LEU A 248 1.92 33.79 -26.18
CA LEU A 248 0.69 34.59 -26.04
C LEU A 248 -0.10 34.67 -27.34
N SER A 249 0.57 34.76 -28.50
CA SER A 249 -0.10 34.76 -29.80
C SER A 249 -0.78 33.42 -30.10
N GLY A 250 -0.15 32.30 -29.72
CA GLY A 250 -0.75 30.96 -29.83
C GLY A 250 -1.99 30.80 -28.95
N LEU A 251 -1.93 31.29 -27.71
CA LEU A 251 -3.08 31.29 -26.79
C LEU A 251 -4.22 32.16 -27.29
N ALA A 252 -3.91 33.38 -27.75
CA ALA A 252 -4.90 34.28 -28.35
C ALA A 252 -5.54 33.64 -29.59
N GLY A 253 -4.75 33.06 -30.50
CA GLY A 253 -5.25 32.37 -31.68
C GLY A 253 -6.17 31.20 -31.34
N THR A 254 -5.81 30.40 -30.33
CA THR A 254 -6.64 29.28 -29.86
C THR A 254 -7.96 29.78 -29.28
N GLU A 255 -7.95 30.86 -28.50
CA GLU A 255 -9.18 31.43 -27.93
C GLU A 255 -10.05 32.10 -29.01
N TYR A 256 -9.46 32.82 -29.96
CA TYR A 256 -10.21 33.36 -31.10
C TYR A 256 -10.83 32.25 -31.95
N ALA A 257 -10.10 31.17 -32.22
CA ALA A 257 -10.63 30.00 -32.94
C ALA A 257 -11.74 29.31 -32.16
N SER A 258 -11.60 29.16 -30.83
CA SER A 258 -12.63 28.57 -29.97
C SER A 258 -13.90 29.43 -29.91
N GLN A 259 -13.75 30.77 -29.88
CA GLN A 259 -14.86 31.70 -29.92
C GLN A 259 -15.56 31.70 -31.28
N PHE A 260 -14.79 31.67 -32.38
CA PHE A 260 -15.33 31.55 -33.73
C PHE A 260 -16.09 30.25 -33.93
N ALA A 261 -15.50 29.11 -33.55
CA ALA A 261 -16.17 27.80 -33.62
C ALA A 261 -17.47 27.80 -32.79
N ARG A 262 -17.45 28.33 -31.56
CA ARG A 262 -18.67 28.48 -30.73
C ARG A 262 -19.71 29.40 -31.36
N ALA A 263 -19.30 30.45 -32.07
CA ALA A 263 -20.21 31.34 -32.78
C ALA A 263 -20.85 30.65 -34.00
N VAL A 264 -20.07 29.92 -34.79
CA VAL A 264 -20.55 29.11 -35.93
C VAL A 264 -21.49 28.00 -35.45
N GLU A 265 -21.18 27.32 -34.34
CA GLU A 265 -22.06 26.32 -33.74
C GLU A 265 -23.43 26.90 -33.35
N ARG A 266 -23.46 28.15 -32.85
CA ARG A 266 -24.71 28.84 -32.53
C ARG A 266 -25.50 29.21 -33.79
N ASP A 267 -24.82 29.70 -34.82
CA ASP A 267 -25.45 30.11 -36.09
C ASP A 267 -26.02 28.90 -36.86
N LEU A 268 -25.30 27.78 -36.85
CA LEU A 268 -25.75 26.50 -37.42
C LEU A 268 -26.77 25.75 -36.54
N GLY A 269 -27.13 26.31 -35.38
CA GLY A 269 -28.14 25.71 -34.48
C GLY A 269 -27.73 24.36 -33.90
N VAL A 270 -26.43 24.11 -33.70
CA VAL A 270 -25.92 22.82 -33.23
C VAL A 270 -26.43 22.53 -31.82
N LYS A 271 -27.20 21.45 -31.66
CA LYS A 271 -27.69 20.97 -30.36
C LYS A 271 -26.77 19.87 -29.84
N ARG A 272 -26.09 20.12 -28.73
CA ARG A 272 -25.34 19.09 -28.00
C ARG A 272 -26.27 18.34 -27.05
N ASN A 273 -26.19 17.01 -27.04
CA ASN A 273 -26.91 16.18 -26.08
C ASN A 273 -26.12 16.12 -24.76
N PRO A 274 -26.60 16.76 -23.67
CA PRO A 274 -25.87 16.83 -22.41
C PRO A 274 -25.60 15.45 -21.81
N ALA A 275 -26.54 14.51 -21.94
CA ALA A 275 -26.39 13.15 -21.40
C ALA A 275 -25.24 12.39 -22.06
N THR A 276 -25.04 12.58 -23.38
CA THR A 276 -23.93 11.94 -24.12
C THR A 276 -22.58 12.56 -23.76
N VAL A 277 -22.53 13.89 -23.60
CA VAL A 277 -21.29 14.58 -23.19
C VAL A 277 -20.88 14.16 -21.79
N ASP A 278 -21.83 14.05 -20.86
CA ASP A 278 -21.56 13.62 -19.48
C ASP A 278 -21.12 12.16 -19.40
N HIS A 279 -21.69 11.29 -20.24
CA HIS A 279 -21.29 9.89 -20.33
C HIS A 279 -19.85 9.75 -20.88
N VAL A 280 -19.53 10.46 -21.95
CA VAL A 280 -18.17 10.46 -22.53
C VAL A 280 -17.16 11.08 -21.58
N THR A 281 -17.52 12.16 -20.89
CA THR A 281 -16.64 12.80 -19.89
C THR A 281 -16.34 11.86 -18.72
N ARG A 282 -17.33 11.10 -18.24
CA ARG A 282 -17.14 10.06 -17.22
C ARG A 282 -16.21 8.95 -17.72
N ALA A 283 -16.51 8.37 -18.88
CA ALA A 283 -15.70 7.31 -19.47
C ALA A 283 -14.22 7.73 -19.69
N LEU A 284 -13.97 8.99 -20.06
CA LEU A 284 -12.61 9.52 -20.22
C LEU A 284 -11.90 9.79 -18.89
N ARG A 285 -12.62 10.16 -17.82
CA ARG A 285 -12.05 10.29 -16.47
C ARG A 285 -11.69 8.92 -15.89
N ASP A 286 -12.55 7.94 -16.11
CA ASP A 286 -12.33 6.56 -15.66
C ASP A 286 -11.14 5.91 -16.40
N ALA A 287 -11.02 6.16 -17.71
CA ALA A 287 -9.90 5.66 -18.52
C ALA A 287 -8.55 6.32 -18.20
N ASN A 288 -8.52 7.58 -17.76
CA ASN A 288 -7.31 8.34 -17.45
C ASN A 288 -6.93 8.35 -15.96
N GLY A 289 -7.48 7.43 -15.16
CA GLY A 289 -7.02 7.18 -13.79
C GLY A 289 -7.54 8.14 -12.72
N GLY A 290 -8.67 8.81 -12.96
CA GLY A 290 -9.37 9.53 -11.90
C GLY A 290 -10.09 8.54 -10.99
N ASN A 291 -9.40 7.99 -9.99
CA ASN A 291 -10.04 7.23 -8.91
C ASN A 291 -10.94 8.20 -8.10
N PRO A 292 -12.28 8.13 -8.19
CA PRO A 292 -13.09 8.76 -7.16
C PRO A 292 -12.95 7.88 -5.92
N ALA A 293 -12.41 8.47 -4.85
CA ALA A 293 -12.57 7.92 -3.51
C ALA A 293 -14.04 7.52 -3.32
N GLN A 294 -14.28 6.21 -3.20
CA GLN A 294 -15.55 5.69 -2.76
C GLN A 294 -15.62 5.78 -1.22
N PRO A 295 -16.82 6.03 -0.67
CA PRO A 295 -17.05 6.37 0.73
C PRO A 295 -16.67 5.27 1.71
#